data_AF-A0A9Q3BF22-F1
#
_entry.id   AF-A0A9Q3BF22-F1
#
_cell.length_a   1.000
_cell.length_b   1.000
_cell.length_c   1.000
_cell.angle_alpha   90.00
_cell.angle_beta   90.00
_cell.angle_gamma   90.00
#
_symmetry.space_group_name_H-M   'P 1'
#
loop_
_entity.id
_entity.type
_entity.pdbx_description
1 polymer ?
#
loop_
_entity_poly.entity_id
_entity_poly.type
_entity_poly.pdbx_seq_one_letter_code
_entity_poly.pdbx_strand_id
1 'polypeptide(L)'
;MSDAFDYAKHKWDKSHKVPHFKVGDLVLVSTLNFNNIKGPKKLKYSYIGPFVIFALHETNAVPGELSGELENKHPTFPVSLIKPYKPADKELFPLKNPNPLTVPPVDHNETKI
;
A
#
# COMPACT_ATOMS: atom_id res chain seq x y z
N MET A 1 7.24 -28.82 -24.30
CA MET A 1 7.66 -27.61 -23.55
C MET A 1 6.66 -26.46 -23.69
N SER A 2 5.88 -26.38 -24.78
CA SER A 2 4.81 -25.39 -24.99
C SER A 2 3.66 -25.48 -23.99
N ASP A 3 3.20 -26.70 -23.69
CA ASP A 3 1.98 -26.96 -22.91
C ASP A 3 2.02 -26.39 -21.46
N ALA A 4 3.20 -26.38 -20.83
CA ALA A 4 3.36 -25.83 -19.48
C ALA A 4 3.29 -24.28 -19.46
N PHE A 5 3.79 -23.61 -20.49
CA PHE A 5 3.70 -22.16 -20.62
C PHE A 5 2.25 -21.73 -20.88
N ASP A 6 1.53 -22.46 -21.73
CA ASP A 6 0.14 -22.19 -22.04
C ASP A 6 -0.76 -22.41 -20.81
N TYR A 7 -0.53 -23.47 -20.04
CA TYR A 7 -1.22 -23.70 -18.76
C TYR A 7 -0.99 -22.57 -17.76
N ALA A 8 0.27 -22.13 -17.59
CA ALA A 8 0.62 -21.05 -16.67
C ALA A 8 -0.04 -19.72 -17.08
N LYS A 9 0.00 -19.40 -18.38
CA LYS A 9 -0.64 -18.19 -18.94
C LYS A 9 -2.15 -18.20 -18.72
N HIS A 10 -2.82 -19.30 -19.08
CA HIS A 10 -4.27 -19.41 -18.93
C HIS A 10 -4.72 -19.27 -17.46
N LYS A 11 -3.97 -19.86 -16.52
CA LYS A 11 -4.24 -19.73 -15.08
C LYS A 11 -3.99 -18.30 -14.57
N TRP A 12 -2.97 -17.63 -15.09
CA TRP A 12 -2.67 -16.24 -14.79
C TRP A 12 -3.80 -15.34 -15.28
N ASP A 13 -4.13 -15.39 -16.56
CA ASP A 13 -5.18 -14.56 -17.18
C ASP A 13 -6.55 -14.76 -16.50
N LYS A 14 -6.86 -15.98 -16.06
CA LYS A 14 -8.11 -16.29 -15.34
C LYS A 14 -8.18 -15.65 -13.95
N SER A 15 -7.05 -15.55 -13.24
CA SER A 15 -7.01 -15.06 -11.86
C SER A 15 -6.65 -13.57 -11.75
N HIS A 16 -5.95 -13.03 -12.75
CA HIS A 16 -5.48 -11.65 -12.74
C HIS A 16 -6.58 -10.70 -13.18
N LYS A 17 -7.11 -9.96 -12.22
CA LYS A 17 -8.01 -8.84 -12.46
C LYS A 17 -7.23 -7.57 -12.25
N VAL A 18 -7.03 -6.81 -13.32
CA VAL A 18 -6.45 -5.47 -13.22
C VAL A 18 -7.48 -4.59 -12.52
N PRO A 19 -7.15 -3.99 -11.36
CA PRO A 19 -8.05 -3.07 -10.69
C PRO A 19 -8.24 -1.82 -11.55
N HIS A 20 -9.49 -1.44 -11.79
CA HIS A 20 -9.84 -0.22 -12.50
C HIS A 20 -9.94 0.93 -11.49
N PHE A 21 -9.27 2.04 -11.77
CA PHE A 21 -9.28 3.23 -10.94
C PHE A 21 -9.83 4.43 -11.71
N LYS A 22 -10.33 5.42 -10.99
CA LYS A 22 -10.75 6.71 -11.54
C LYS A 22 -10.01 7.85 -10.85
N VAL A 23 -9.92 8.98 -11.55
CA VAL A 23 -9.44 10.23 -10.95
C VAL A 23 -10.38 10.61 -9.80
N GLY A 24 -9.84 10.93 -8.64
CA GLY A 24 -10.58 11.21 -7.41
C GLY A 24 -10.70 10.04 -6.43
N ASP A 25 -10.36 8.81 -6.84
CA ASP A 25 -10.41 7.66 -5.93
C ASP A 25 -9.32 7.74 -4.86
N LEU A 26 -9.66 7.32 -3.64
CA LEU A 26 -8.70 7.12 -2.56
C LEU A 26 -8.01 5.77 -2.71
N VAL A 27 -6.69 5.77 -2.67
CA VAL A 27 -5.87 4.58 -2.87
C VAL A 27 -4.69 4.50 -1.91
N LEU A 28 -4.26 3.27 -1.64
CA LEU A 28 -3.09 2.94 -0.87
C LEU A 28 -1.92 2.58 -1.80
N VAL A 29 -0.72 3.08 -1.51
CA VAL A 29 0.49 2.81 -2.30
C VAL A 29 1.34 1.73 -1.61
N SER A 30 1.82 0.74 -2.38
CA SER A 30 2.63 -0.37 -1.87
C SER A 30 4.05 0.03 -1.48
N THR A 31 4.50 -0.29 -0.27
CA THR A 31 5.85 0.06 0.23
C THR A 31 6.96 -0.90 -0.23
N LEU A 32 6.66 -1.81 -1.16
CA LEU A 32 7.56 -2.91 -1.56
C LEU A 32 8.89 -2.39 -2.12
N ASN A 33 8.84 -1.33 -2.92
CA ASN A 33 10.01 -0.72 -3.58
C ASN A 33 10.57 0.50 -2.83
N PHE A 34 10.11 0.74 -1.61
CA PHE A 34 10.55 1.88 -0.81
C PHE A 34 11.63 1.45 0.18
N ASN A 35 12.85 1.94 -0.07
CA ASN A 35 14.03 1.72 0.77
C ASN A 35 14.22 2.79 1.84
N ASN A 36 13.51 3.93 1.72
CA ASN A 36 13.69 5.10 2.58
C ASN A 36 12.65 5.18 3.72
N ILE A 37 11.74 4.21 3.80
CA ILE A 37 10.73 4.18 4.87
C ILE A 37 11.39 3.69 6.14
N LYS A 38 11.17 4.42 7.24
CA LYS A 38 11.82 4.16 8.51
C LYS A 38 11.34 2.82 9.11
N GLY A 39 12.28 2.01 9.60
CA GLY A 39 12.00 0.81 10.39
C GLY A 39 12.41 -0.52 9.72
N PRO A 40 12.40 -1.62 10.47
CA PRO A 40 12.80 -2.92 9.96
C PRO A 40 11.77 -3.47 8.97
N LYS A 41 12.24 -4.19 7.94
CA LYS A 41 11.42 -4.75 6.84
C LYS A 41 10.18 -5.52 7.30
N LYS A 42 10.20 -6.12 8.50
CA LYS A 42 9.08 -6.88 9.09
C LYS A 42 8.03 -6.01 9.79
N LEU A 43 8.41 -4.84 10.31
CA LEU A 43 7.51 -3.94 11.05
C LEU A 43 7.00 -2.79 10.20
N LYS A 44 7.57 -2.57 9.00
CA LYS A 44 7.06 -1.55 8.08
C LYS A 44 5.67 -1.93 7.57
N TYR A 45 4.81 -0.94 7.43
CA TYR A 45 3.53 -1.13 6.75
C TYR A 45 3.75 -1.53 5.30
N SER A 46 3.02 -2.54 4.82
CA SER A 46 3.10 -2.96 3.41
C SER A 46 2.47 -1.97 2.44
N TYR A 47 1.58 -1.10 2.93
CA TYR A 47 0.91 -0.06 2.17
C TYR A 47 0.84 1.21 3.01
N ILE A 48 0.94 2.35 2.35
CA ILE A 48 0.94 3.67 3.00
C ILE A 48 -0.13 4.57 2.38
N GLY A 49 -0.73 5.38 3.26
CA GLY A 49 -1.58 6.54 2.97
C GLY A 49 -2.82 6.28 2.13
N PRO A 50 -4.00 6.84 2.48
CA PRO A 50 -4.99 7.13 1.47
C PRO A 50 -4.53 8.36 0.67
N PHE A 51 -4.16 8.16 -0.58
CA PHE A 51 -3.83 9.21 -1.54
C PHE A 51 -4.96 9.32 -2.56
N VAL A 52 -5.23 10.53 -3.04
CA VAL A 52 -6.20 10.77 -4.11
C VAL A 52 -5.49 10.58 -5.46
N ILE A 53 -6.11 9.87 -6.41
CA ILE A 53 -5.59 9.80 -7.78
C ILE A 53 -5.89 11.12 -8.51
N PHE A 54 -4.85 11.79 -9.02
CA PHE A 54 -4.99 13.02 -9.80
C PHE A 54 -5.05 12.75 -11.30
N ALA A 55 -4.27 11.78 -11.79
CA ALA A 55 -4.23 11.43 -13.20
C ALA A 55 -4.06 9.93 -13.39
N LEU A 56 -4.56 9.42 -14.51
CA LEU A 56 -4.39 8.03 -14.92
C LEU A 56 -3.78 8.00 -16.31
N HIS A 57 -2.61 7.39 -16.43
CA HIS A 57 -1.87 7.21 -17.66
C HIS A 57 -1.93 5.73 -18.05
N GLU A 58 -2.95 5.35 -18.82
CA GLU A 58 -3.18 3.98 -19.32
C GLU A 58 -3.07 2.88 -18.24
N THR A 59 -1.86 2.35 -18.03
CA THR A 59 -1.55 1.27 -17.06
C THR A 59 -0.96 1.78 -15.74
N ASN A 60 -0.66 3.08 -15.66
CA ASN A 60 -0.10 3.74 -14.51
C ASN A 60 -1.11 4.73 -13.93
N ALA A 61 -1.13 4.86 -12.61
CA ALA A 61 -1.86 5.93 -11.96
C ALA A 61 -0.88 6.89 -11.27
N VAL A 62 -1.30 8.14 -11.17
CA VAL A 62 -0.57 9.19 -10.48
C VAL A 62 -1.40 9.58 -9.25
N PRO A 63 -1.11 8.98 -8.08
CA PRO A 63 -1.52 9.54 -6.81
C PRO A 63 -1.01 10.96 -6.67
N GLY A 64 -1.73 11.76 -5.90
CA GLY A 64 -1.37 13.14 -5.60
C GLY A 64 -0.09 13.29 -4.83
N GLU A 65 0.05 14.48 -4.25
CA GLU A 65 1.19 14.80 -3.39
C GLU A 65 1.39 13.72 -2.32
N LEU A 66 2.51 13.01 -2.46
CA LEU A 66 2.95 12.02 -1.49
C LEU A 66 3.52 12.79 -0.30
N SER A 67 2.86 12.74 0.85
CA SER A 67 3.29 13.45 2.06
C SER A 67 4.38 12.70 2.85
N GLY A 68 5.22 13.43 3.58
CA GLY A 68 6.15 12.88 4.57
C GLY A 68 7.34 12.14 3.97
N GLU A 69 7.55 10.88 4.38
CA GLU A 69 8.71 10.06 3.97
C GLU A 69 8.75 9.74 2.45
N LEU A 70 7.72 10.14 1.71
CA LEU A 70 7.47 9.80 0.31
C LEU A 70 7.54 11.01 -0.63
N GLU A 71 7.71 12.23 -0.11
CA GLU A 71 7.74 13.47 -0.90
C GLU A 71 8.79 13.43 -2.02
N ASN A 72 9.93 12.79 -1.76
CA ASN A 72 11.03 12.66 -2.71
C ASN A 72 10.87 11.51 -3.71
N LYS A 73 9.70 10.85 -3.76
CA LYS A 73 9.43 9.72 -4.65
C LYS A 73 8.55 10.13 -5.80
N HIS A 74 8.82 9.53 -6.96
CA HIS A 74 8.05 9.82 -8.16
C HIS A 74 6.57 9.43 -7.93
N PRO A 75 5.61 10.32 -8.21
CA PRO A 75 4.20 10.09 -7.91
C PRO A 75 3.53 9.16 -8.92
N THR A 76 4.21 8.62 -9.92
CA THR A 76 3.61 7.67 -10.87
C THR A 76 3.88 6.25 -10.44
N PHE A 77 2.81 5.48 -10.21
CA PHE A 77 2.88 4.08 -9.83
C PHE A 77 2.11 3.21 -10.84
N PRO A 78 2.60 2.01 -11.15
CA PRO A 78 1.80 1.03 -11.89
C PRO A 78 0.58 0.63 -11.05
N VAL A 79 -0.57 0.42 -11.71
CA VAL A 79 -1.83 0.04 -11.05
C VAL A 79 -1.73 -1.23 -10.19
N SER A 80 -0.73 -2.08 -10.46
CA SER A 80 -0.44 -3.29 -9.68
C SER A 80 0.12 -3.00 -8.28
N LEU A 81 0.76 -1.85 -8.08
CA LEU A 81 1.32 -1.42 -6.79
C LEU A 81 0.35 -0.55 -5.99
N ILE A 82 -0.89 -0.41 -6.46
CA ILE A 82 -1.90 0.43 -5.86
C ILE A 82 -3.08 -0.44 -5.42
N LYS A 83 -3.69 -0.10 -4.28
CA LYS A 83 -4.91 -0.73 -3.81
C LYS A 83 -6.01 0.30 -3.55
N PRO A 84 -7.28 -0.01 -3.83
CA PRO A 84 -8.38 0.87 -3.45
C PRO A 84 -8.45 0.98 -1.92
N TYR A 85 -8.57 2.20 -1.41
CA TYR A 85 -8.76 2.45 0.01
C TYR A 85 -10.22 2.16 0.39
N LYS A 86 -10.42 1.34 1.42
CA LYS A 86 -11.74 1.09 2.00
C LYS A 86 -11.76 1.68 3.41
N PRO A 87 -12.59 2.69 3.68
CA PRO A 87 -12.75 3.20 5.03
C PRO A 87 -13.32 2.10 5.94
N ALA A 88 -13.00 2.18 7.22
CA ALA A 88 -13.60 1.27 8.19
C ALA A 88 -15.09 1.56 8.32
N ASP A 89 -15.91 0.54 8.13
CA ASP A 89 -17.35 0.63 8.35
C ASP A 89 -17.63 0.76 9.85
N LYS A 90 -18.33 1.83 10.24
CA LYS A 90 -18.64 2.13 11.64
C LYS A 90 -19.71 1.22 12.20
N GLU A 91 -20.62 0.69 11.37
CA GLU A 91 -21.68 -0.21 11.82
C GLU A 91 -21.14 -1.61 12.10
N LEU A 92 -20.27 -2.11 11.21
CA LEU A 92 -19.62 -3.41 11.39
C LEU A 92 -18.53 -3.39 12.46
N PHE A 93 -17.85 -2.25 12.65
CA PHE A 93 -16.71 -2.13 13.57
C PHE A 93 -16.83 -0.91 14.51
N PRO A 94 -17.81 -0.90 15.43
CA PRO A 94 -18.07 0.26 16.29
C PRO A 94 -16.95 0.56 17.29
N LEU A 95 -16.15 -0.44 17.68
CA LEU A 95 -15.03 -0.29 18.64
C LEU A 95 -13.71 0.14 17.99
N LYS A 96 -13.67 0.32 16.66
CA LYS A 96 -12.44 0.63 15.94
C LYS A 96 -12.12 2.11 16.09
N ASN A 97 -11.48 2.47 17.21
CA ASN A 97 -11.00 3.83 17.42
C ASN A 97 -9.80 4.12 16.50
N PRO A 98 -9.79 5.23 15.75
CA PRO A 98 -8.68 5.61 14.88
C PRO A 98 -7.45 6.13 15.64
N ASN A 99 -7.49 6.15 16.99
CA ASN A 99 -6.42 6.70 17.80
C ASN A 99 -5.12 5.92 17.56
N PRO A 100 -4.00 6.63 17.32
CA PRO A 100 -2.71 5.98 17.14
C PRO A 100 -2.37 5.17 18.38
N LEU A 101 -1.85 3.96 18.17
CA LEU A 101 -1.34 3.12 19.25
C LEU A 101 -0.25 3.91 19.98
N THR A 102 -0.53 4.39 21.18
CA THR A 102 0.50 4.89 22.08
C THR A 102 1.40 3.70 22.40
N VAL A 103 2.61 3.70 21.84
CA VAL A 103 3.64 2.73 22.24
C VAL A 103 3.88 2.93 23.73
N PRO A 104 3.70 1.89 24.56
CA PRO A 104 4.07 1.99 25.96
C PRO A 104 5.57 2.31 26.07
N PRO A 105 5.98 3.12 27.06
CA PRO A 105 7.39 3.41 27.27
C PRO A 105 8.17 2.10 27.46
N VAL A 106 9.26 1.95 26.71
CA VAL A 106 10.17 0.80 26.85
C VAL A 106 11.09 1.10 28.02
N ASP A 107 10.91 0.39 29.14
CA ASP A 107 11.84 0.45 30.26
C ASP A 107 13.17 -0.19 29.82
N HIS A 108 14.15 0.65 29.47
CA HIS A 108 15.54 0.24 29.31
C HIS A 108 16.14 0.00 30.70
N ASN A 109 15.82 -1.14 31.31
CA ASN A 109 16.58 -1.60 32.46
C ASN A 109 17.96 -2.05 31.97
N GLU A 110 18.94 -1.16 32.10
CA GLU A 110 20.35 -1.46 31.93
C GLU A 110 20.76 -2.50 32.98
N THR A 111 20.72 -3.78 32.63
CA THR A 111 21.39 -4.81 33.42
C THR A 111 22.89 -4.70 33.15
N LYS A 112 23.56 -3.84 33.91
CA LYS A 112 25.02 -3.93 34.13
C LYS A 112 25.30 -5.25 34.83
N ILE A 113 26.06 -6.12 34.17
CA ILE A 113 26.82 -7.22 34.81
C ILE A 113 28.30 -6.89 34.60
#